data_AF-A0A661X3C2-F1
#
_entry.id   AF-A0A661X3C2-F1
#
_cell.length_a   1.000
_cell.length_b   1.000
_cell.length_c   1.000
_cell.angle_alpha   90.00
_cell.angle_beta   90.00
_cell.angle_gamma   90.00
#
_symmetry.space_group_name_H-M   'P 1'
#
loop_
_entity.id
_entity.type
_entity.pdbx_description
1 polymer ?
#
loop_
_entity_poly.entity_id
_entity_poly.type
_entity_poly.pdbx_seq_one_letter_code
_entity_poly.pdbx_strand_id
1 'polypeptide(L)'
;MNVTSVYTYKMGIYVNPFISFNGRTQFTTGYKYEGDSSYAISTFMDPGYFVQTLGFGYAPNNHVKTRLGAAFKETFTSKYSDLYSDGKKTRVEFGANSVTELNFKLAENILYTGKIELFSNLKAFNQVDVNWDNLLASQITKYINVTFNVKLFYDRDVSAKRQLQEVLAVGLTYNFF
;
A
#
# COMPACT_ATOMS: atom_id res chain seq x y z
N MET A 1 8.98 1.25 4.73
CA MET A 1 8.44 2.61 4.92
C MET A 1 7.52 2.96 3.75
N ASN A 2 6.37 3.58 4.03
CA ASN A 2 5.41 4.03 3.03
C ASN A 2 4.90 5.42 3.43
N VAL A 3 4.95 6.38 2.50
CA VAL A 3 4.47 7.75 2.68
C VAL A 3 3.48 8.04 1.56
N THR A 4 2.30 8.56 1.90
CA THR A 4 1.28 8.93 0.90
C THR A 4 0.81 10.35 1.17
N SER A 5 0.75 11.16 0.12
CA SER A 5 0.10 12.47 0.11
C SER A 5 -1.00 12.48 -0.96
N VAL A 6 -2.17 13.02 -0.61
CA VAL A 6 -3.31 13.13 -1.52
C VAL A 6 -3.90 14.52 -1.38
N TYR A 7 -4.01 15.24 -2.49
CA TYR A 7 -4.73 16.49 -2.58
C TYR A 7 -5.98 16.29 -3.44
N THR A 8 -7.15 16.61 -2.90
CA THR A 8 -8.44 16.54 -3.62
C THR A 8 -9.07 17.92 -3.65
N TYR A 9 -9.37 18.40 -4.85
CA TYR A 9 -10.08 19.66 -5.04
C TYR A 9 -11.59 19.42 -4.95
N LYS A 10 -12.24 19.95 -3.91
CA LYS A 10 -13.66 19.72 -3.64
C LYS A 10 -14.53 20.66 -4.48
N MET A 11 -15.31 20.08 -5.39
CA MET A 11 -16.22 20.80 -6.30
C MET A 11 -17.67 20.84 -5.81
N GLY A 12 -17.96 20.30 -4.62
CA GLY A 12 -19.33 20.21 -4.08
C GLY A 12 -20.16 19.06 -4.63
N ILE A 13 -19.58 18.19 -5.46
CA ILE A 13 -20.17 16.93 -5.92
C ILE A 13 -19.42 15.73 -5.34
N TYR A 14 -19.98 14.53 -5.44
CA TYR A 14 -19.34 13.32 -4.90
C TYR A 14 -18.07 12.90 -5.64
N VAL A 15 -17.87 13.38 -6.88
CA VAL A 15 -16.72 13.07 -7.74
C VAL A 15 -15.80 14.28 -7.83
N ASN A 16 -14.58 14.17 -7.32
CA ASN A 16 -13.66 15.29 -7.19
C ASN A 16 -12.30 14.97 -7.81
N PRO A 17 -11.69 15.88 -8.58
CA PRO A 17 -10.34 15.66 -9.10
C PRO A 17 -9.33 15.59 -7.94
N PHE A 18 -8.32 14.74 -8.09
CA PHE A 18 -7.25 14.58 -7.12
C PHE A 18 -5.91 14.37 -7.80
N ILE A 19 -4.86 14.74 -7.07
CA ILE A 19 -3.48 14.34 -7.33
C ILE A 19 -2.93 13.65 -6.09
N SER A 20 -2.16 12.57 -6.27
CA SER A 20 -1.50 11.88 -5.18
C SER A 20 -0.06 11.53 -5.49
N PHE A 21 0.75 11.47 -4.44
CA PHE A 21 2.12 10.97 -4.44
C PHE A 21 2.26 9.87 -3.39
N ASN A 22 2.72 8.70 -3.79
CA ASN A 22 3.04 7.58 -2.92
C ASN A 22 4.54 7.27 -3.04
N GLY A 23 5.27 7.23 -1.92
CA GLY A 23 6.66 6.83 -1.86
C GLY A 23 6.82 5.61 -0.94
N ARG A 24 7.48 4.56 -1.44
CA ARG A 24 7.69 3.31 -0.70
C ARG A 24 9.13 2.84 -0.85
N THR A 25 9.77 2.57 0.27
CA THR A 25 11.13 1.99 0.32
C THR A 25 11.28 1.14 1.56
N GLN A 26 12.22 0.20 1.54
CA GLN A 26 12.66 -0.48 2.75
C GLN A 26 13.38 0.50 3.69
N PHE A 27 13.21 0.31 5.00
CA PHE A 27 13.93 1.09 6.01
C PHE A 27 15.25 0.44 6.40
N THR A 28 15.29 -0.90 6.35
CA THR A 28 16.46 -1.72 6.66
C THR A 28 16.69 -2.72 5.53
N THR A 29 17.85 -3.37 5.56
CA THR A 29 18.21 -4.39 4.59
C THR A 29 17.27 -5.59 4.68
N GLY A 30 16.70 -5.99 3.55
CA GLY A 30 15.92 -7.21 3.42
C GLY A 30 16.79 -8.39 2.98
N TYR A 31 16.53 -9.58 3.52
CA TYR A 31 17.27 -10.80 3.21
C TYR A 31 16.37 -11.86 2.60
N LYS A 32 16.91 -12.60 1.62
CA LYS A 32 16.36 -13.86 1.15
C LYS A 32 17.14 -14.99 1.81
N TYR A 33 16.42 -15.96 2.36
CA TYR A 33 17.00 -17.14 3.01
C TYR A 33 16.88 -18.34 2.08
N GLU A 34 18.00 -19.01 1.82
CA GLU A 34 18.09 -20.24 1.02
C GLU A 34 18.89 -21.27 1.83
N GLY A 35 18.17 -22.19 2.49
CA GLY A 35 18.76 -23.10 3.47
C GLY A 35 19.39 -22.32 4.62
N ASP A 36 20.66 -22.59 4.91
CA ASP A 36 21.43 -21.91 5.96
C ASP A 36 22.07 -20.59 5.50
N SER A 37 21.96 -20.25 4.22
CA SER A 37 22.54 -19.01 3.66
C SER A 37 21.52 -17.88 3.60
N SER A 38 22.00 -16.65 3.81
CA SER A 38 21.20 -15.44 3.65
C SER A 38 21.89 -14.46 2.70
N TYR A 39 21.12 -13.90 1.78
CA TYR A 39 21.60 -12.92 0.80
C TYR A 39 20.78 -11.65 0.93
N ALA A 40 21.45 -10.51 1.03
CA ALA A 40 20.79 -9.20 1.03
C ALA A 40 20.18 -8.97 -0.36
N ILE A 41 18.89 -8.68 -0.40
CA ILE A 41 18.12 -8.47 -1.64
C ILE A 41 17.59 -7.06 -1.80
N SER A 42 17.59 -6.25 -0.73
CA SER A 42 17.13 -4.86 -0.78
C SER A 42 17.76 -4.05 0.35
N THR A 43 17.85 -2.74 0.19
CA THR A 43 18.26 -1.81 1.25
C THR A 43 17.47 -0.50 1.15
N PHE A 44 17.80 0.49 1.98
CA PHE A 44 17.16 1.80 1.93
C PHE A 44 17.34 2.42 0.53
N MET A 45 16.22 2.80 -0.09
CA MET A 45 16.11 3.36 -1.43
C MET A 45 16.57 2.43 -2.57
N ASP A 46 16.61 1.12 -2.31
CA ASP A 46 17.00 0.11 -3.29
C ASP A 46 16.22 -1.21 -3.05
N PRO A 47 14.97 -1.31 -3.52
CA PRO A 47 14.29 -0.35 -4.39
C PRO A 47 13.55 0.77 -3.64
N GLY A 48 13.51 1.95 -4.26
CA GLY A 48 12.59 3.03 -3.92
C GLY A 48 11.52 3.18 -5.00
N TYR A 49 10.26 2.96 -4.64
CA TYR A 49 9.10 3.11 -5.51
C TYR A 49 8.42 4.46 -5.28
N PHE A 50 8.13 5.20 -6.35
CA PHE A 50 7.36 6.43 -6.31
C PHE A 50 6.23 6.37 -7.32
N VAL A 51 5.00 6.60 -6.88
CA VAL A 51 3.81 6.58 -7.73
C VAL A 51 3.11 7.92 -7.63
N GLN A 52 3.03 8.61 -8.75
CA GLN A 52 2.20 9.80 -8.92
C GLN A 52 0.89 9.39 -9.58
N THR A 53 -0.23 9.94 -9.16
CA THR A 53 -1.54 9.64 -9.76
C THR A 53 -2.35 10.92 -9.89
N LEU A 54 -2.94 11.13 -11.06
CA LEU A 54 -3.89 12.21 -11.34
C LEU A 54 -5.18 11.58 -11.83
N GLY A 55 -6.32 11.98 -11.26
CA GLY A 55 -7.61 11.44 -11.67
C GLY A 55 -8.77 11.96 -10.84
N PHE A 56 -9.76 11.11 -10.63
CA PHE A 56 -10.98 11.45 -9.91
C PHE A 56 -11.22 10.52 -8.73
N GLY A 57 -11.65 11.11 -7.62
CA GLY A 57 -12.07 10.42 -6.41
C GLY A 57 -13.58 10.49 -6.24
N TYR A 58 -14.21 9.36 -5.96
CA TYR A 58 -15.60 9.24 -5.57
C TYR A 58 -15.70 8.96 -4.06
N ALA A 59 -16.40 9.83 -3.34
CA ALA A 59 -16.60 9.72 -1.90
C ALA A 59 -18.05 10.06 -1.54
N PRO A 60 -19.00 9.11 -1.71
CA PRO A 60 -20.42 9.35 -1.43
C PRO A 60 -20.69 9.56 0.07
N ASN A 61 -19.84 8.99 0.93
CA ASN A 61 -19.95 9.07 2.38
C ASN A 61 -18.54 8.97 3.01
N ASN A 62 -18.49 8.95 4.35
CA ASN A 62 -17.24 8.85 5.09
C ASN A 62 -16.66 7.43 5.17
N HIS A 63 -17.43 6.41 4.77
CA HIS A 63 -17.06 5.00 4.89
C HIS A 63 -16.34 4.48 3.66
N VAL A 64 -16.66 4.98 2.48
CA VAL A 64 -16.12 4.49 1.21
C VAL A 64 -15.54 5.65 0.43
N LYS A 65 -14.25 5.55 0.10
CA LYS A 65 -13.56 6.48 -0.78
C LYS A 65 -12.82 5.69 -1.83
N THR A 66 -13.13 5.94 -3.10
CA THR A 66 -12.45 5.32 -4.24
C THR A 66 -11.79 6.39 -5.07
N ARG A 67 -10.56 6.16 -5.51
CA ARG A 67 -9.78 7.06 -6.36
C ARG A 67 -9.27 6.27 -7.55
N LEU A 68 -9.50 6.77 -8.75
CA LEU A 68 -9.03 6.17 -9.99
C LEU A 68 -8.36 7.25 -10.84
N GLY A 69 -7.20 6.95 -11.39
CA GLY A 69 -6.48 7.91 -12.21
C GLY A 69 -5.37 7.30 -13.04
N ALA A 70 -4.87 8.11 -13.97
CA ALA A 70 -3.63 7.83 -14.68
C ALA A 70 -2.47 7.95 -13.69
N ALA A 71 -1.53 7.03 -13.78
CA ALA A 71 -0.45 6.89 -12.83
C ALA A 71 0.92 6.78 -13.51
N PHE A 72 1.93 7.28 -12.81
CA PHE A 72 3.32 7.26 -13.21
C PHE A 72 4.12 6.65 -12.06
N LYS A 73 4.66 5.45 -12.28
CA LYS A 73 5.45 4.68 -11.30
C LYS A 73 6.92 4.73 -11.70
N GLU A 74 7.74 5.21 -10.78
CA GLU A 74 9.20 5.25 -10.89
C GLU A 74 9.79 4.29 -9.86
N THR A 75 10.66 3.40 -10.32
CA THR A 75 11.42 2.49 -9.46
C THR A 75 12.90 2.86 -9.55
N PHE A 76 13.45 3.36 -8.46
CA PHE A 76 14.88 3.64 -8.31
C PHE A 76 15.59 2.47 -7.65
N THR A 77 16.73 2.10 -8.20
CA THR A 77 17.57 1.00 -7.72
C THR A 77 19.05 1.36 -7.82
N SER A 78 19.89 0.64 -7.08
CA SER A 78 21.34 0.81 -7.08
C SER A 78 22.10 -0.49 -7.27
N LYS A 79 22.12 -1.37 -6.26
CA LYS A 79 22.79 -2.67 -6.23
C LYS A 79 21.87 -3.80 -6.66
N TYR A 80 20.56 -3.63 -6.51
CA TYR A 80 19.57 -4.68 -6.74
C TYR A 80 18.71 -4.43 -7.98
N SER A 81 19.24 -3.72 -8.98
CA SER A 81 18.53 -3.33 -10.21
C SER A 81 18.00 -4.52 -11.01
N ASP A 82 18.70 -5.65 -10.98
CA ASP A 82 18.30 -6.85 -11.71
C ASP A 82 17.01 -7.47 -11.15
N LEU A 83 16.71 -7.23 -9.87
CA LEU A 83 15.52 -7.77 -9.20
C LEU A 83 14.28 -6.88 -9.33
N TYR A 84 14.46 -5.57 -9.56
CA TYR A 84 13.36 -4.60 -9.41
C TYR A 84 13.19 -3.64 -10.59
N SER A 85 14.16 -3.54 -11.50
CA SER A 85 14.16 -2.53 -12.56
C SER A 85 14.86 -3.01 -13.84
N ASP A 86 14.87 -4.32 -14.09
CA ASP A 86 15.43 -4.95 -15.28
C ASP A 86 16.88 -4.52 -15.57
N GLY A 87 17.69 -4.38 -14.52
CA GLY A 87 19.10 -3.98 -14.59
C GLY A 87 19.34 -2.47 -14.77
N LYS A 88 18.29 -1.64 -14.78
CA LYS A 88 18.40 -0.18 -14.94
C LYS A 88 18.33 0.53 -13.59
N LYS A 89 19.10 1.61 -13.39
CA LYS A 89 19.01 2.43 -12.15
C LYS A 89 17.63 3.08 -11.93
N THR A 90 16.91 3.32 -13.01
CA THR A 90 15.56 3.87 -12.98
C THR A 90 14.69 3.13 -13.99
N ARG A 91 13.56 2.62 -13.54
CA ARG A 91 12.48 2.10 -14.38
C ARG A 91 11.27 3.00 -14.25
N VAL A 92 10.62 3.29 -15.38
CA VAL A 92 9.48 4.19 -15.46
C VAL A 92 8.32 3.48 -16.14
N GLU A 93 7.15 3.52 -15.50
CA GLU A 93 5.96 2.83 -15.93
C GLU A 93 4.75 3.77 -15.91
N PHE A 94 4.08 3.88 -17.05
CA PHE A 94 2.81 4.60 -17.17
C PHE A 94 1.67 3.61 -17.03
N GLY A 95 0.71 3.94 -16.18
CA GLY A 95 -0.31 3.01 -15.73
C GLY A 95 -1.63 3.67 -15.39
N ALA A 96 -2.54 2.84 -14.89
CA ALA A 96 -3.69 3.28 -14.12
C ALA A 96 -3.52 2.83 -12.67
N ASN A 97 -3.89 3.69 -11.72
CA ASN A 97 -3.91 3.37 -10.30
C ASN A 97 -5.33 3.54 -9.75
N SER A 98 -5.80 2.53 -9.03
CA SER A 98 -7.08 2.52 -8.32
C SER A 98 -6.83 2.28 -6.85
N VAL A 99 -7.33 3.16 -6.00
CA VAL A 99 -7.23 3.03 -4.54
C VAL A 99 -8.62 3.13 -3.96
N THR A 100 -9.07 2.08 -3.27
CA THR A 100 -10.33 2.09 -2.51
C THR A 100 -10.02 1.93 -1.03
N GLU A 101 -10.56 2.84 -0.24
CA GLU A 101 -10.41 2.94 1.21
C GLU A 101 -11.79 2.76 1.85
N LEU A 102 -11.86 1.84 2.80
CA LEU A 102 -13.03 1.47 3.57
C LEU A 102 -12.79 1.79 5.04
N ASN A 103 -13.75 2.43 5.69
CA ASN A 103 -13.69 2.73 7.12
C ASN A 103 -15.08 2.55 7.75
N PHE A 104 -15.28 1.45 8.45
CA PHE A 104 -16.56 1.06 9.03
C PHE A 104 -16.42 0.89 10.54
N LYS A 105 -17.20 1.66 11.28
CA LYS A 105 -17.43 1.43 12.71
C LYS A 105 -18.48 0.33 12.84
N LEU A 106 -18.05 -0.91 13.04
CA LEU A 106 -18.92 -2.09 13.09
C LEU A 106 -19.68 -2.18 14.43
N ALA A 107 -19.06 -1.70 15.50
CA ALA A 107 -19.65 -1.53 16.82
C ALA A 107 -18.99 -0.33 17.52
N GLU A 108 -19.46 0.04 18.72
CA GLU A 108 -18.87 1.16 19.47
C GLU A 108 -17.36 1.00 19.71
N ASN A 109 -16.93 -0.23 19.91
CA ASN A 109 -15.57 -0.63 20.23
C ASN A 109 -14.87 -1.38 19.10
N ILE A 110 -15.46 -1.49 17.90
CA ILE A 110 -14.89 -2.24 16.77
C ILE A 110 -14.84 -1.35 15.51
N LEU A 111 -13.64 -1.15 15.01
CA LEU A 111 -13.35 -0.42 13.78
C LEU A 111 -12.72 -1.34 12.74
N TYR A 112 -13.30 -1.38 11.56
CA TYR A 112 -12.70 -2.01 10.39
C TYR A 112 -12.17 -0.94 9.43
N THR A 113 -10.90 -1.07 9.05
CA THR A 113 -10.25 -0.27 8.02
C THR A 113 -9.74 -1.19 6.92
N GLY A 114 -10.21 -0.99 5.69
CA GLY A 114 -9.75 -1.71 4.52
C GLY A 114 -9.12 -0.75 3.52
N LYS A 115 -8.04 -1.18 2.86
CA LYS A 115 -7.44 -0.44 1.75
C LYS A 115 -7.01 -1.42 0.67
N ILE A 116 -7.57 -1.27 -0.52
CA ILE A 116 -7.10 -1.98 -1.71
C ILE A 116 -6.52 -0.97 -2.70
N GLU A 117 -5.31 -1.25 -3.14
CA GLU A 117 -4.56 -0.48 -4.12
C GLU A 117 -4.20 -1.40 -5.28
N LEU A 118 -4.59 -1.00 -6.49
CA LEU A 118 -4.40 -1.72 -7.73
C LEU A 118 -3.64 -0.83 -8.69
N PHE A 119 -2.48 -1.29 -9.16
CA PHE A 119 -1.74 -0.61 -10.21
C PHE A 119 -1.65 -1.51 -11.43
N SER A 120 -1.91 -0.97 -12.62
CA SER A 120 -1.74 -1.71 -13.87
C SER A 120 -0.93 -0.90 -14.86
N ASN A 121 0.11 -1.51 -15.41
CA ASN A 121 0.92 -0.92 -16.45
C ASN A 121 0.18 -1.00 -17.80
N LEU A 122 -0.11 0.13 -18.44
CA LEU A 122 -0.89 0.19 -19.68
C LEU A 122 -0.18 -0.48 -20.87
N LYS A 123 1.13 -0.68 -20.80
CA LYS A 123 1.89 -1.42 -21.82
C LYS A 123 1.71 -2.94 -21.69
N ALA A 124 1.26 -3.41 -20.53
CA ALA A 124 1.05 -4.82 -20.24
C ALA A 124 -0.28 -4.99 -19.47
N PHE A 125 -1.41 -4.85 -20.17
CA PHE A 125 -2.77 -4.99 -19.62
C PHE A 125 -3.06 -6.27 -18.81
N ASN A 126 -2.18 -7.28 -18.89
CA ASN A 126 -2.28 -8.54 -18.14
C ASN A 126 -1.40 -8.57 -16.87
N GLN A 127 -1.01 -7.39 -16.36
CA GLN A 127 -0.23 -7.26 -15.13
C GLN A 127 -0.92 -6.24 -14.22
N VAL A 128 -1.45 -6.73 -13.09
CA VAL A 128 -2.07 -5.91 -12.05
C VAL A 128 -1.35 -6.19 -10.75
N ASP A 129 -0.66 -5.17 -10.24
CA ASP A 129 -0.11 -5.17 -8.90
C ASP A 129 -1.25 -4.95 -7.92
N VAL A 130 -1.32 -5.77 -6.87
CA VAL A 130 -2.37 -5.76 -5.86
C VAL A 130 -1.74 -5.60 -4.49
N ASN A 131 -2.19 -4.59 -3.76
CA ASN A 131 -1.87 -4.37 -2.37
C ASN A 131 -3.18 -4.21 -1.59
N TRP A 132 -3.50 -5.18 -0.75
CA TRP A 132 -4.74 -5.23 0.00
C TRP A 132 -4.46 -5.35 1.50
N ASP A 133 -4.83 -4.33 2.28
CA ASP A 133 -4.59 -4.21 3.71
C ASP A 133 -5.92 -4.14 4.45
N ASN A 134 -6.16 -5.06 5.38
CA ASN A 134 -7.39 -5.17 6.15
C ASN A 134 -7.05 -5.17 7.63
N LEU A 135 -7.53 -4.17 8.37
CA LEU A 135 -7.29 -4.01 9.79
C LEU A 135 -8.63 -4.01 10.53
N LEU A 136 -8.79 -4.96 11.44
CA LEU A 136 -9.85 -4.96 12.43
C LEU A 136 -9.24 -4.57 13.77
N ALA A 137 -9.67 -3.43 14.32
CA ALA A 137 -9.26 -2.94 15.62
C ALA A 137 -10.44 -3.03 16.59
N SER A 138 -10.23 -3.68 17.73
CA SER A 138 -11.25 -3.91 18.75
C SER A 138 -10.73 -3.50 20.13
N GLN A 139 -11.44 -2.58 20.78
CA GLN A 139 -11.22 -2.23 22.18
C GLN A 139 -12.02 -3.21 23.05
N ILE A 140 -11.35 -4.24 23.56
CA ILE A 140 -11.99 -5.30 24.35
C ILE A 140 -12.36 -4.78 25.74
N THR A 141 -11.46 -3.99 26.33
CA THR A 141 -11.71 -3.30 27.60
C THR A 141 -11.10 -1.89 27.56
N LYS A 142 -11.35 -1.07 28.57
CA LYS A 142 -10.68 0.24 28.74
C LYS A 142 -9.14 0.16 28.77
N TYR A 143 -8.57 -1.03 29.01
CA TYR A 143 -7.12 -1.22 29.11
C TYR A 143 -6.53 -2.13 28.04
N ILE A 144 -7.37 -2.83 27.26
CA ILE A 144 -6.93 -3.86 26.32
C ILE A 144 -7.48 -3.56 24.94
N ASN A 145 -6.57 -3.39 24.00
CA ASN A 145 -6.84 -3.26 22.59
C ASN A 145 -6.31 -4.49 21.84
N VAL A 146 -7.10 -5.00 20.91
CA VAL A 146 -6.71 -6.10 20.03
C VAL A 146 -6.82 -5.61 18.59
N THR A 147 -5.78 -5.85 17.81
CA THR A 147 -5.79 -5.58 16.38
C THR A 147 -5.47 -6.85 15.61
N PHE A 148 -6.28 -7.13 14.60
CA PHE A 148 -6.05 -8.22 13.66
C PHE A 148 -5.88 -7.61 12.27
N ASN A 149 -4.76 -7.89 11.64
CA ASN A 149 -4.39 -7.33 10.36
C ASN A 149 -4.06 -8.43 9.36
N VAL A 150 -4.66 -8.34 8.17
CA VAL A 150 -4.40 -9.24 7.04
C VAL A 150 -3.97 -8.40 5.85
N LYS A 151 -2.78 -8.68 5.34
CA LYS A 151 -2.24 -8.04 4.14
C LYS A 151 -1.99 -9.06 3.06
N LEU A 152 -2.47 -8.75 1.85
CA LEU A 152 -2.15 -9.48 0.64
C LEU A 152 -1.35 -8.57 -0.29
N PHE A 153 -0.19 -9.03 -0.69
CA PHE A 153 0.68 -8.36 -1.64
C PHE A 153 0.92 -9.29 -2.84
N TYR A 154 0.69 -8.76 -4.04
CA TYR A 154 0.94 -9.45 -5.29
C TYR A 154 1.51 -8.45 -6.29
N ASP A 155 2.73 -8.70 -6.73
CA ASP A 155 3.42 -7.94 -7.76
C ASP A 155 4.12 -8.97 -8.63
N ARG A 156 3.70 -9.09 -9.89
CA ARG A 156 4.13 -10.19 -10.76
C ARG A 156 5.61 -10.05 -11.15
N ASP A 157 6.13 -8.84 -11.17
CA ASP A 157 7.51 -8.56 -11.54
C ASP A 157 8.47 -8.90 -10.38
N VAL A 158 8.00 -8.73 -9.13
CA VAL A 158 8.79 -9.09 -7.94
C VAL A 158 8.65 -10.57 -7.58
N SER A 159 7.43 -11.12 -7.62
CA SER A 159 7.18 -12.52 -7.31
C SER A 159 5.88 -13.04 -7.95
N ALA A 160 5.96 -14.16 -8.65
CA ALA A 160 4.77 -14.84 -9.16
C ALA A 160 3.84 -15.38 -8.05
N LYS A 161 4.31 -15.45 -6.79
CA LYS A 161 3.52 -15.93 -5.65
C LYS A 161 2.86 -14.77 -4.92
N ARG A 162 1.59 -14.98 -4.53
CA ARG A 162 0.88 -14.08 -3.61
C ARG A 162 1.51 -14.18 -2.24
N GLN A 163 1.83 -13.04 -1.63
CA GLN A 163 2.34 -12.95 -0.27
C GLN A 163 1.18 -12.59 0.65
N LEU A 164 0.92 -13.44 1.65
CA LEU A 164 -0.08 -13.22 2.68
C LEU A 164 0.64 -12.99 4.01
N GLN A 165 0.28 -11.91 4.69
CA GLN A 165 0.74 -11.59 6.03
C GLN A 165 -0.46 -11.47 6.95
N GLU A 166 -0.39 -12.14 8.11
CA GLU A 166 -1.40 -12.06 9.16
C GLU A 166 -0.71 -11.65 10.45
N VAL A 167 -1.27 -10.65 11.14
CA VAL A 167 -0.73 -10.14 12.40
C VAL A 167 -1.88 -9.98 13.39
N LEU A 168 -1.79 -10.69 14.51
CA LEU A 168 -2.61 -10.45 15.69
C LEU A 168 -1.74 -9.75 16.74
N ALA A 169 -2.15 -8.56 17.17
CA ALA A 169 -1.46 -7.81 18.20
C ALA A 169 -2.43 -7.45 19.34
N VAL A 170 -1.95 -7.59 20.57
CA VAL A 170 -2.65 -7.21 21.80
C VAL A 170 -1.85 -6.09 22.47
N GLY A 171 -2.50 -4.97 22.71
CA GLY A 171 -1.91 -3.78 23.32
C GLY A 171 -2.56 -3.46 24.66
N LEU A 172 -1.74 -3.04 25.62
CA LEU A 172 -2.20 -2.42 26.85
C LEU A 172 -2.28 -0.92 26.66
N THR A 173 -3.36 -0.31 27.13
CA THR A 173 -3.57 1.14 27.06
C THR A 173 -3.93 1.65 28.43
N TYR A 174 -3.27 2.71 28.87
CA TYR A 174 -3.57 3.37 30.12
C TYR A 174 -3.70 4.86 29.83
N ASN A 175 -4.92 5.39 30.00
CA ASN A 175 -5.15 6.81 29.87
C ASN A 175 -4.82 7.46 31.22
N PHE A 176 -3.77 8.28 31.23
CA PHE A 176 -3.56 9.25 32.30
C PHE A 176 -4.56 10.37 32.04
N PHE A 177 -5.60 10.46 32.86
CA PHE A 177 -6.70 11.44 32.82
C PHE A 177 -7.83 11.14 31.82
#